data_AF-A0A8J7SXM0-F1
#
_entry.id   AF-A0A8J7SXM0-F1
#
_cell.length_a   1.000
_cell.length_b   1.000
_cell.length_c   1.000
_cell.angle_alpha   90.00
_cell.angle_beta   90.00
_cell.angle_gamma   90.00
#
_symmetry.space_group_name_H-M   'P 1'
#
loop_
_entity.id
_entity.type
_entity.pdbx_description
1 polymer ?
#
loop_
_entity_poly.entity_id
_entity_poly.type
_entity_poly.pdbx_seq_one_letter_code
_entity_poly.pdbx_strand_id
1 'polypeptide(L)'
;MVNFIAAADQLPKVEAAAPAVLKMITFTDGNRYADYLPGTDTVAAVGIGGLIAGKVAAKAGLLVLLLAFLKKGAILVLLPLIWLKNKLFGKKSV
;
A
#
# COMPACT_ATOMS: atom_id res chain seq x y z
N MET A 1 18.10 20.18 10.65
CA MET A 1 18.29 18.89 11.35
C MET A 1 19.58 19.00 12.16
N VAL A 2 19.55 18.77 13.47
CA VAL A 2 20.73 18.79 14.33
C VAL A 2 20.92 17.40 14.90
N ASN A 3 22.13 16.87 14.78
CA ASN A 3 22.52 15.57 15.28
C ASN A 3 23.69 15.73 16.24
N PHE A 4 23.69 14.99 17.35
CA PHE A 4 24.80 14.95 18.30
C PHE A 4 25.64 13.71 18.04
N ILE A 5 26.94 13.88 17.79
CA ILE A 5 27.89 12.78 17.64
C ILE A 5 28.83 12.84 18.84
N ALA A 6 28.69 11.88 19.76
CA ALA A 6 29.47 11.80 20.99
C ALA A 6 29.66 10.34 21.44
N ALA A 7 30.66 10.10 22.27
CA ALA A 7 30.86 8.79 22.89
C ALA A 7 29.83 8.53 24.01
N ALA A 8 29.56 7.27 24.33
CA ALA A 8 28.46 6.89 25.23
C ALA A 8 28.63 7.42 26.66
N ASP A 9 29.87 7.56 27.13
CA ASP A 9 30.23 8.16 28.41
C ASP A 9 29.94 9.67 28.48
N GLN A 10 29.76 10.34 27.34
CA GLN A 10 29.48 11.76 27.24
C GLN A 10 27.98 12.08 27.17
N LEU A 11 27.10 11.05 27.18
CA LEU A 11 25.65 11.22 27.16
C LEU A 11 25.12 12.21 28.21
N PRO A 12 25.57 12.20 29.48
CA PRO A 12 25.08 13.16 30.48
C PRO A 12 25.42 14.62 30.13
N LYS A 13 26.56 14.85 29.47
CA LYS A 13 26.97 16.19 29.02
C LYS A 13 26.16 16.64 27.81
N VAL A 14 25.86 15.71 26.90
CA VAL A 14 25.02 15.97 25.73
C VAL A 14 23.59 16.29 26.16
N GLU A 15 23.01 15.54 27.09
CA GLU A 15 21.66 15.80 27.61
C GLU A 15 21.56 17.18 28.29
N ALA A 16 22.59 17.57 29.06
CA ALA A 16 22.64 18.89 29.69
C ALA A 16 22.73 20.04 28.67
N ALA A 17 23.45 19.84 27.56
CA ALA A 17 23.65 20.86 26.53
C ALA A 17 22.54 20.90 25.46
N ALA A 18 21.83 19.79 25.24
CA ALA A 18 20.86 19.65 24.17
C ALA A 18 19.74 20.72 24.19
N PRO A 19 19.12 21.08 25.34
CA PRO A 19 18.09 22.12 25.37
C PRO A 19 18.60 23.49 24.91
N ALA A 20 19.85 23.84 25.24
CA ALA A 20 20.45 25.10 24.81
C ALA A 20 20.65 25.12 23.29
N VAL A 21 21.14 24.02 22.72
CA VAL A 21 21.33 23.87 21.27
C VAL A 21 20.00 23.88 20.52
N LEU A 22 18.98 23.19 21.04
CA LEU A 22 17.65 23.16 20.42
C LEU A 22 17.00 24.55 20.37
N LYS A 23 17.21 25.40 21.38
CA LYS A 23 16.71 26.79 21.41
C LYS A 23 17.38 27.71 20.39
N MET A 24 18.58 27.38 19.93
CA MET A 24 19.26 28.14 18.88
C MET A 24 18.72 27.83 17.48
N ILE A 25 17.94 26.76 17.32
CA ILE A 25 17.37 26.36 16.03
C ILE A 25 16.04 27.09 15.87
N THR A 26 16.00 28.05 14.95
CA THR A 26 14.77 28.68 14.51
C THR A 26 14.33 28.04 13.20
N PHE A 27 13.11 27.50 13.18
CA PHE A 27 12.47 27.11 11.93
C PHE A 27 11.85 28.34 11.28
N THR A 28 12.09 28.53 9.98
CA THR A 28 11.43 29.55 9.18
C THR A 28 9.91 29.41 9.32
N ASP A 29 9.23 30.51 9.64
CA ASP A 29 7.77 30.53 9.77
C ASP A 29 7.12 30.06 8.46
N GLY A 30 6.02 29.30 8.56
CA GLY A 30 5.31 28.70 7.41
C GLY A 30 5.85 27.36 6.95
N ASN A 31 6.97 26.88 7.53
CA ASN A 31 7.55 25.56 7.24
C ASN A 31 7.57 24.63 8.47
N ARG A 32 6.93 25.03 9.57
CA ARG A 32 6.84 24.19 10.77
C ARG A 32 5.72 23.17 10.60
N TYR A 33 5.85 22.04 11.26
CA TYR A 33 4.75 21.06 11.34
C TYR A 33 3.46 21.65 11.91
N ALA A 34 3.57 22.62 12.82
CA ALA A 34 2.42 23.34 13.38
C ALA A 34 1.74 24.28 12.38
N ASP A 35 2.46 24.67 11.32
CA ASP A 35 1.97 25.59 10.29
C ASP A 35 1.27 24.84 9.14
N TYR A 36 1.10 23.51 9.25
CA TYR A 36 0.48 22.68 8.23
C TYR A 36 -0.96 23.14 7.93
N LEU A 37 -1.23 23.42 6.66
CA LEU A 37 -2.56 23.78 6.17
C LEU A 37 -3.21 22.61 5.42
N PRO A 38 -4.24 21.97 6.00
CA PRO A 38 -4.96 20.89 5.35
C PRO A 38 -5.55 21.36 4.01
N GLY A 39 -5.22 20.65 2.93
CA GLY A 39 -5.76 20.92 1.58
C GLY A 39 -4.91 21.87 0.73
N THR A 40 -3.99 22.63 1.32
CA THR A 40 -3.01 23.45 0.58
C THR A 40 -1.67 22.74 0.50
N ASP A 41 -1.25 22.12 1.61
CA ASP A 41 0.05 21.46 1.69
C ASP A 41 0.01 20.06 1.06
N THR A 42 1.06 19.73 0.32
CA THR A 42 1.17 18.46 -0.39
C THR A 42 1.32 17.30 0.61
N VAL A 43 0.33 16.42 0.65
CA VAL A 43 0.36 15.18 1.42
C VAL A 43 0.73 14.00 0.52
N ALA A 44 1.52 13.06 1.04
CA ALA A 44 1.87 11.81 0.36
C ALA A 44 0.71 10.79 0.33
N ALA A 45 -0.51 11.25 0.03
CA ALA A 45 -1.72 10.45 0.03
C ALA A 45 -1.64 9.30 -0.98
N VAL A 46 -0.99 9.51 -2.13
CA VAL A 46 -0.78 8.47 -3.17
C VAL A 46 0.07 7.32 -2.62
N GLY A 47 1.06 7.59 -1.77
CA GLY A 47 1.91 6.55 -1.18
C GLY A 47 1.13 5.65 -0.20
N ILE A 48 0.34 6.26 0.69
CA ILE A 48 -0.50 5.52 1.63
C ILE A 48 -1.62 4.77 0.87
N GLY A 49 -2.27 5.43 -0.08
CA GLY A 49 -3.28 4.82 -0.95
C GLY A 49 -2.73 3.63 -1.73
N GLY A 50 -1.52 3.77 -2.28
CA GLY A 50 -0.80 2.70 -2.96
C GLY A 50 -0.46 1.52 -2.04
N LEU A 51 -0.04 1.78 -0.79
CA LEU A 51 0.24 0.73 0.18
C LEU A 51 -1.02 -0.07 0.55
N ILE A 52 -2.13 0.61 0.79
CA ILE A 52 -3.42 -0.03 1.13
C ILE A 52 -3.94 -0.81 -0.07
N ALA A 53 -4.03 -0.18 -1.24
CA ALA A 53 -4.49 -0.81 -2.48
C ALA A 53 -3.60 -1.99 -2.88
N GLY A 54 -2.28 -1.85 -2.74
CA GLY A 54 -1.30 -2.90 -3.00
C GLY A 54 -1.49 -4.11 -2.10
N LYS A 55 -1.75 -3.91 -0.80
CA LYS A 55 -2.04 -5.00 0.14
C LYS A 55 -3.33 -5.75 -0.22
N VAL A 56 -4.38 -5.04 -0.62
CA VAL A 56 -5.65 -5.65 -1.05
C VAL A 56 -5.46 -6.40 -2.37
N ALA A 57 -4.79 -5.79 -3.34
CA ALA A 57 -4.48 -6.39 -4.63
C ALA A 57 -3.60 -7.64 -4.49
N ALA A 58 -2.61 -7.64 -3.60
CA ALA A 58 -1.80 -8.82 -3.33
C ALA A 58 -2.63 -9.98 -2.75
N LYS A 59 -3.59 -9.68 -1.87
CA LYS A 59 -4.47 -10.70 -1.27
C LYS A 59 -5.47 -11.30 -2.26
N ALA A 60 -5.98 -10.48 -3.18
CA ALA A 60 -6.95 -10.91 -4.18
C ALA A 60 -6.33 -11.33 -5.52
N GLY A 61 -5.04 -11.07 -5.73
CA GLY A 61 -4.40 -11.03 -7.04
C GLY A 61 -4.56 -12.32 -7.84
N LEU A 62 -4.15 -13.46 -7.28
CA LEU A 62 -4.22 -14.73 -8.00
C LEU A 62 -5.66 -15.13 -8.35
N LEU A 63 -6.62 -14.91 -7.45
CA LEU A 63 -8.03 -15.24 -7.66
C LEU A 63 -8.66 -14.34 -8.74
N VAL A 64 -8.38 -13.04 -8.70
CA VAL A 64 -8.86 -12.09 -9.71
C VAL A 64 -8.27 -12.41 -11.08
N LEU A 65 -6.99 -12.76 -11.16
CA LEU A 65 -6.34 -13.19 -12.40
C LEU A 65 -6.95 -14.49 -12.93
N LEU A 66 -7.18 -15.49 -12.07
CA LEU A 66 -7.82 -16.75 -12.45
C LEU A 66 -9.25 -16.52 -12.97
N LEU A 67 -10.04 -15.72 -12.26
CA LEU A 67 -11.41 -15.40 -12.67
C LEU A 67 -11.44 -14.60 -13.97
N ALA A 68 -10.53 -13.66 -14.17
CA ALA A 68 -10.42 -12.91 -15.42
C ALA A 68 -10.02 -13.82 -16.59
N PHE A 69 -9.08 -14.75 -16.37
CA PHE A 69 -8.66 -15.74 -17.37
C PHE A 69 -9.80 -16.71 -17.70
N LEU A 70 -10.46 -17.28 -16.69
CA LEU A 70 -11.61 -18.15 -16.86
C LEU A 70 -12.76 -17.44 -17.58
N LYS A 71 -13.06 -16.18 -17.26
CA LYS A 71 -14.08 -15.40 -17.98
C LYS A 71 -13.76 -15.27 -19.47
N LYS A 72 -12.50 -15.01 -19.82
CA LYS A 72 -12.06 -14.87 -21.22
C LYS A 72 -11.99 -16.21 -21.96
N GLY A 73 -11.61 -17.28 -21.27
CA GLY A 73 -11.52 -18.65 -21.79
C GLY A 73 -12.77 -19.50 -21.61
N ALA A 74 -13.83 -18.96 -21.00
CA ALA A 74 -15.00 -19.72 -20.56
C ALA A 74 -15.65 -20.49 -21.71
N ILE A 75 -15.73 -19.88 -22.90
CA ILE A 75 -16.32 -20.48 -24.09
C ILE A 75 -15.55 -21.74 -24.51
N LEU A 76 -14.21 -21.72 -24.41
CA LEU A 76 -13.35 -22.85 -24.78
C LEU A 76 -13.52 -24.05 -23.84
N VAL A 77 -13.87 -23.80 -22.58
CA VAL A 77 -14.10 -24.85 -21.57
C VAL A 77 -15.57 -25.29 -21.54
N LEU A 78 -16.51 -24.35 -21.66
CA LEU A 78 -17.95 -24.60 -21.57
C LEU A 78 -18.51 -25.31 -22.80
N LEU A 79 -18.07 -24.97 -24.02
CA LEU A 79 -18.53 -25.63 -25.24
C LEU A 79 -18.32 -27.16 -25.24
N PRO A 80 -17.10 -27.68 -24.99
CA PRO A 80 -16.88 -29.13 -24.94
C PRO A 80 -17.57 -29.80 -23.74
N LEU A 81 -17.69 -29.12 -22.60
CA LEU A 81 -18.43 -29.65 -21.43
C LEU A 81 -19.93 -29.78 -21.70
N ILE A 82 -20.55 -28.78 -22.34
CA ILE A 82 -21.96 -28.82 -22.73
C ILE A 82 -22.19 -29.92 -23.78
N TRP A 83 -21.29 -30.02 -24.76
CA TRP A 83 -21.37 -31.08 -25.78
C TRP A 83 -21.25 -32.49 -25.17
N LEU A 84 -20.29 -32.69 -24.26
CA LEU A 84 -20.08 -33.97 -23.59
C LEU A 84 -21.26 -34.32 -22.66
N LYS A 85 -21.80 -33.35 -21.92
CA LYS A 85 -23.02 -33.54 -21.10
C LYS A 85 -24.20 -33.95 -21.96
N ASN A 86 -24.45 -33.28 -23.08
CA ASN A 86 -25.57 -33.62 -23.98
C ASN A 86 -25.36 -34.99 -24.64
N LYS A 87 -24.11 -35.40 -24.85
CA LYS A 87 -23.75 -36.71 -25.40
C LYS A 87 -23.88 -37.86 -24.37
N LEU A 88 -23.60 -37.61 -23.09
CA LEU A 88 -23.71 -38.60 -22.01
C LEU A 88 -25.12 -38.68 -21.40
N PHE A 89 -25.84 -37.56 -21.34
CA PHE A 89 -27.19 -37.46 -20.75
C PHE A 89 -28.29 -37.25 -21.79
N GLY A 90 -28.00 -37.45 -23.07
CA GLY A 90 -29.00 -37.45 -24.14
C GLY A 90 -30.03 -38.55 -23.89
N LYS A 91 -31.18 -38.18 -23.31
CA LYS A 91 -32.31 -39.08 -23.09
C LYS A 91 -32.73 -39.68 -24.44
N LYS A 92 -32.77 -41.00 -24.52
CA LYS A 92 -33.69 -41.67 -25.45
C LYS A 92 -35.10 -41.38 -24.94
N SER A 93 -35.87 -40.60 -25.69
CA SER A 93 -37.32 -40.63 -25.57
C SER A 93 -37.88 -41.19 -26.87
N VAL A 94 -38.61 -42.29 -26.69
CA VAL A 94 -39.52 -42.96 -27.63
C VAL A 94 -40.52 -41.96 -28.21
#